data_AF-A0A316EC89-F1
#
_entry.id   AF-A0A316EC89-F1
#
_cell.length_a   1.000
_cell.length_b   1.000
_cell.length_c   1.000
_cell.angle_alpha   90.00
_cell.angle_beta   90.00
_cell.angle_gamma   90.00
#
_symmetry.space_group_name_H-M   'P 1'
#
loop_
_entity.id
_entity.type
_entity.pdbx_description
1 polymer ?
#
loop_
_entity_poly.entity_id
_entity_poly.type
_entity_poly.pdbx_seq_one_letter_code
_entity_poly.pdbx_strand_id
1 'polypeptide(L)'
;MLQLLEDTYPFASTEVFKAVQMSSIFPDSKTFTDYIPKYGIEVIEMKFLSQQKESDFNLAQFITENFDKNPFESLEYHSDTSKPIAEHLDGLWNVLTREPAEAQGSLIALPHAYIVPGGRFQEIYYWDSYFSILGLQTSRRVDLIENIVNNFAHLINQIGYIPNGNRAYFLGRSQPPFFSLMVEVLREEKGDEILAKYLPVLEKEYDFWMSGKNTLSLQNRANNRVVLLGDGVVLNRFWDEYDTPRPESYREDVELAESLPEHSDGFYRHIRAAAESGWDFSSRWFKDCQNMNTIHTTDILPVDLNCLLLNLEKTLTKAHSLAGNLEQSENYANLANQREAAINTYFYNAQKGFYFDYDFVSQAQTNCYTLAGAFPLFFKISKQEQVGSIEYILRTDFLKDGGVITTLNGTGQQWDSPNGWAPLQYMTYKGLVNYGFLDLANEIKNRWMNTNEKVYQQTGKMTEKYNVKTPDTLAGGGEYPNQDGFGWTNGVYLKFLRG
;
A
#
# COMPACT_ATOMS: atom_id res chain seq x y z
N MET A 1 0.17 6.82 -23.31
CA MET A 1 0.65 7.08 -21.94
C MET A 1 0.78 8.57 -21.66
N LEU A 2 1.62 9.33 -22.38
CA LEU A 2 1.66 10.79 -22.28
C LEU A 2 0.26 11.41 -22.41
N GLN A 3 -0.55 10.90 -23.36
CA GLN A 3 -1.94 11.32 -23.53
C GLN A 3 -2.87 10.93 -22.35
N LEU A 4 -2.70 9.76 -21.72
CA LEU A 4 -3.48 9.33 -20.54
C LEU A 4 -3.11 10.13 -19.27
N LEU A 5 -1.81 10.45 -19.11
CA LEU A 5 -1.30 11.36 -18.09
C LEU A 5 -1.80 12.80 -18.33
N GLU A 6 -1.83 13.21 -19.59
CA GLU A 6 -2.36 14.50 -20.04
C GLU A 6 -3.88 14.60 -19.94
N ASP A 7 -4.66 13.51 -19.85
CA ASP A 7 -6.14 13.57 -19.82
C ASP A 7 -6.74 13.49 -18.39
N THR A 8 -6.05 12.88 -17.42
CA THR A 8 -6.58 12.67 -16.05
C THR A 8 -6.12 13.68 -15.01
N TYR A 9 -4.90 14.21 -15.11
CA TYR A 9 -4.47 15.33 -14.26
C TYR A 9 -5.18 16.66 -14.57
N PRO A 10 -5.58 16.99 -15.82
CA PRO A 10 -6.48 18.11 -16.07
C PRO A 10 -7.81 17.94 -15.37
N PHE A 11 -8.39 16.73 -15.36
CA PHE A 11 -9.71 16.53 -14.76
C PHE A 11 -9.75 16.93 -13.29
N ALA A 12 -8.85 16.41 -12.46
CA ALA A 12 -8.80 16.75 -11.03
C ALA A 12 -8.48 18.24 -10.76
N SER A 13 -7.92 18.95 -11.73
CA SER A 13 -7.61 20.39 -11.61
C SER A 13 -8.71 21.33 -12.13
N THR A 14 -9.71 20.80 -12.85
CA THR A 14 -10.87 21.57 -13.35
C THR A 14 -11.77 22.11 -12.24
N GLU A 15 -12.48 23.21 -12.51
CA GLU A 15 -13.47 23.76 -11.58
C GLU A 15 -14.69 22.86 -11.46
N VAL A 16 -15.11 22.17 -12.53
CA VAL A 16 -16.20 21.18 -12.44
C VAL A 16 -15.87 20.08 -11.43
N PHE A 17 -14.64 19.56 -11.44
CA PHE A 17 -14.24 18.51 -10.50
C PHE A 17 -14.30 18.99 -9.05
N LYS A 18 -13.70 20.15 -8.77
CA LYS A 18 -13.68 20.74 -7.43
C LYS A 18 -15.10 21.04 -6.94
N ALA A 19 -15.95 21.60 -7.79
CA ALA A 19 -17.33 21.90 -7.45
C ALA A 19 -18.12 20.64 -7.10
N VAL A 20 -17.97 19.56 -7.89
CA VAL A 20 -18.64 18.29 -7.59
C VAL A 20 -18.13 17.69 -6.28
N GLN A 21 -16.82 17.63 -6.07
CA GLN A 21 -16.23 17.08 -4.84
C GLN A 21 -16.71 17.84 -3.58
N MET A 22 -16.65 19.18 -3.61
CA MET A 22 -17.02 20.00 -2.46
C MET A 22 -18.55 20.11 -2.24
N SER A 23 -19.36 19.78 -3.25
CA SER A 23 -20.84 19.83 -3.13
C SER A 23 -21.44 18.73 -2.26
N SER A 24 -20.68 17.67 -1.95
CA SER A 24 -21.18 16.47 -1.26
C SER A 24 -22.38 15.78 -1.93
N ILE A 25 -22.57 15.96 -3.25
CA ILE A 25 -23.55 15.22 -4.05
C ILE A 25 -23.34 13.70 -3.91
N PHE A 26 -22.07 13.29 -3.84
CA PHE A 26 -21.69 11.91 -3.55
C PHE A 26 -21.17 11.80 -2.12
N PRO A 27 -21.52 10.72 -1.39
CA PRO A 27 -21.03 10.51 -0.03
C PRO A 27 -19.53 10.21 0.01
N ASP A 28 -18.98 9.54 -1.01
CA ASP A 28 -17.57 9.17 -1.13
C ASP A 28 -16.92 9.92 -2.31
N SER A 29 -15.84 10.66 -2.05
CA SER A 29 -15.10 11.43 -3.06
C SER A 29 -14.54 10.59 -4.20
N LYS A 30 -14.23 9.31 -3.99
CA LYS A 30 -13.78 8.41 -5.06
C LYS A 30 -14.86 8.15 -6.12
N THR A 31 -16.13 8.27 -5.75
CA THR A 31 -17.27 7.99 -6.65
C THR A 31 -17.17 8.80 -7.94
N PHE A 32 -17.04 10.12 -7.84
CA PHE A 32 -16.99 10.99 -9.01
C PHE A 32 -15.65 10.91 -9.75
N THR A 33 -14.58 10.62 -9.03
CA THR A 33 -13.25 10.43 -9.61
C THR A 33 -13.21 9.24 -10.58
N ASP A 34 -14.13 8.28 -10.42
CA ASP A 34 -14.29 7.14 -11.31
C ASP A 34 -15.35 7.33 -12.41
N TYR A 35 -16.03 8.47 -12.47
CA TYR A 35 -17.00 8.76 -13.53
C TYR A 35 -16.30 8.95 -14.89
N ILE A 36 -17.00 8.55 -15.95
CA ILE A 36 -16.48 8.59 -17.32
C ILE A 36 -17.03 9.86 -17.99
N PRO A 37 -16.17 10.78 -18.45
CA PRO A 37 -16.65 11.97 -19.16
C PRO A 37 -17.21 11.58 -20.54
N LYS A 38 -18.41 12.07 -20.88
CA LYS A 38 -19.08 11.82 -22.18
C LYS A 38 -18.45 12.58 -23.34
N TYR A 39 -17.70 13.62 -23.02
CA TYR A 39 -17.04 14.53 -23.95
C TYR A 39 -15.62 14.82 -23.45
N GLY A 40 -14.75 15.41 -24.30
CA GLY A 40 -13.44 15.88 -23.86
C GLY A 40 -13.55 16.81 -22.65
N ILE A 41 -12.62 16.70 -21.70
CA ILE A 41 -12.79 17.34 -20.40
C ILE A 41 -12.79 18.87 -20.49
N GLU A 42 -12.07 19.44 -21.45
CA GLU A 42 -12.06 20.88 -21.74
C GLU A 42 -13.43 21.36 -22.20
N VAL A 43 -14.17 20.53 -22.96
CA VAL A 43 -15.52 20.85 -23.41
C VAL A 43 -16.49 20.86 -22.23
N ILE A 44 -16.37 19.89 -21.34
CA ILE A 44 -17.20 19.81 -20.13
C ILE A 44 -16.90 21.00 -19.21
N GLU A 45 -15.63 21.33 -19.01
CA GLU A 45 -15.22 22.46 -18.19
C GLU A 45 -15.74 23.79 -18.75
N MET A 46 -15.62 24.02 -20.07
CA MET A 46 -16.19 25.22 -20.69
C MET A 46 -17.72 25.31 -20.52
N LYS A 47 -18.43 24.18 -20.68
CA LYS A 47 -19.89 24.12 -20.43
C LYS A 47 -20.20 24.47 -18.98
N PHE A 48 -19.48 23.86 -18.03
CA PHE A 48 -19.66 24.10 -16.59
C PHE A 48 -19.43 25.58 -16.25
N LEU A 49 -18.32 26.17 -16.69
CA LEU A 49 -17.97 27.56 -16.41
C LEU A 49 -18.98 28.57 -16.97
N SER A 50 -19.67 28.21 -18.06
CA SER A 50 -20.77 28.99 -18.64
C SER A 50 -22.06 28.82 -17.86
N GLN A 51 -22.50 27.57 -17.66
CA GLN A 51 -23.81 27.23 -17.09
C GLN A 51 -23.89 27.48 -15.58
N GLN A 52 -22.78 27.38 -14.83
CA GLN A 52 -22.78 27.61 -13.37
C GLN A 52 -23.22 29.04 -12.97
N LYS A 53 -23.25 29.98 -13.92
CA LYS A 53 -23.68 31.36 -13.71
C LYS A 53 -25.18 31.56 -13.92
N GLU A 54 -25.88 30.55 -14.45
CA GLU A 54 -27.32 30.58 -14.71
C GLU A 54 -28.09 30.37 -13.39
N SER A 55 -29.20 31.09 -13.22
CA SER A 55 -29.95 31.10 -11.95
C SER A 55 -30.62 29.77 -11.62
N ASP A 56 -30.86 28.93 -12.62
CA ASP A 56 -31.49 27.61 -12.54
C ASP A 56 -30.50 26.46 -12.69
N PHE A 57 -29.19 26.73 -12.61
CA PHE A 57 -28.15 25.71 -12.70
C PHE A 57 -28.32 24.61 -11.64
N ASN A 58 -28.31 23.36 -12.08
CA ASN A 58 -28.36 22.18 -11.21
C ASN A 58 -27.16 21.28 -11.47
N LEU A 59 -26.25 21.19 -10.49
CA LEU A 59 -25.02 20.41 -10.61
C LEU A 59 -25.27 18.91 -10.81
N ALA A 60 -26.28 18.33 -10.15
CA ALA A 60 -26.60 16.91 -10.31
C ALA A 60 -27.12 16.57 -11.71
N GLN A 61 -27.94 17.47 -12.29
CA GLN A 61 -28.37 17.37 -13.68
C GLN A 61 -27.18 17.51 -14.63
N PHE A 62 -26.31 18.51 -14.41
CA PHE A 62 -25.10 18.72 -15.20
C PHE A 62 -24.21 17.47 -15.23
N ILE A 63 -24.00 16.82 -14.08
CA ILE A 63 -23.25 15.56 -13.99
C ILE A 63 -23.90 14.49 -14.86
N THR A 64 -25.21 14.29 -14.72
CA THR A 64 -25.94 13.25 -15.48
C THR A 64 -25.86 13.47 -17.00
N GLU A 65 -25.86 14.72 -17.44
CA GLU A 65 -25.78 15.09 -18.86
C GLU A 65 -24.37 14.94 -19.46
N ASN A 66 -23.31 15.09 -18.65
CA ASN A 66 -21.93 15.17 -19.14
C ASN A 66 -21.02 14.01 -18.70
N PHE A 67 -21.47 13.15 -17.78
CA PHE A 67 -20.71 12.01 -17.29
C PHE A 67 -21.58 10.74 -17.25
N ASP A 68 -20.94 9.60 -17.50
CA ASP A 68 -21.48 8.26 -17.27
C ASP A 68 -20.94 7.71 -15.95
N LYS A 69 -21.79 6.94 -15.27
CA LYS A 69 -21.37 6.22 -14.06
C LYS A 69 -20.30 5.19 -14.40
N ASN A 70 -19.41 4.94 -13.44
CA ASN A 70 -18.46 3.85 -13.52
C ASN A 70 -19.21 2.52 -13.69
N PRO A 71 -18.94 1.72 -14.76
CA PRO A 71 -19.60 0.42 -14.96
C PRO A 71 -19.14 -0.64 -13.96
N PHE A 72 -18.02 -0.43 -13.26
CA PHE A 72 -17.49 -1.32 -12.24
C PHE A 72 -18.14 -1.00 -10.89
N GLU A 73 -19.43 -1.29 -10.75
CA GLU A 73 -20.09 -1.28 -9.43
C GLU A 73 -19.67 -2.53 -8.62
N SER A 74 -19.65 -2.40 -7.29
CA SER A 74 -19.39 -3.53 -6.41
C SER A 74 -20.41 -4.63 -6.65
N LEU A 75 -19.96 -5.83 -7.02
CA LEU A 75 -20.83 -6.99 -7.11
C LEU A 75 -21.50 -7.22 -5.75
N GLU A 76 -22.84 -7.18 -5.71
CA GLU A 76 -23.59 -7.65 -4.54
C GLU A 76 -23.33 -9.15 -4.38
N TYR A 77 -22.48 -9.50 -3.41
CA TYR A 77 -22.18 -10.87 -3.07
C TYR A 77 -22.67 -11.19 -1.67
N HIS A 78 -23.54 -12.19 -1.57
CA HIS A 78 -24.03 -12.72 -0.32
C HIS A 78 -23.30 -14.01 0.04
N SER A 79 -22.63 -13.97 1.18
CA SER A 79 -21.90 -15.11 1.70
C SER A 79 -22.84 -16.22 2.17
N ASP A 80 -22.55 -17.43 1.72
CA ASP A 80 -23.16 -18.64 2.27
C ASP A 80 -22.41 -19.06 3.55
N THR A 81 -22.90 -18.58 4.70
CA THR A 81 -22.30 -18.87 6.02
C THR A 81 -22.52 -20.30 6.49
N SER A 82 -23.27 -21.12 5.74
CA SER A 82 -23.38 -22.56 6.03
C SER A 82 -22.14 -23.34 5.60
N LYS A 83 -21.31 -22.76 4.72
CA LYS A 83 -20.07 -23.37 4.25
C LYS A 83 -18.90 -23.12 5.21
N PRO A 84 -17.92 -24.04 5.29
CA PRO A 84 -16.66 -23.74 5.95
C PRO A 84 -16.02 -22.49 5.34
N ILE A 85 -15.50 -21.60 6.19
CA ILE A 85 -14.89 -20.34 5.76
C ILE A 85 -13.85 -20.53 4.65
N ALA A 86 -13.07 -21.61 4.69
CA ALA A 86 -12.08 -21.92 3.65
C ALA A 86 -12.71 -22.12 2.26
N GLU A 87 -13.83 -22.85 2.18
CA GLU A 87 -14.56 -23.08 0.91
C GLU A 87 -15.20 -21.78 0.42
N HIS A 88 -15.72 -20.97 1.35
CA HIS A 88 -16.24 -19.66 1.04
C HIS A 88 -15.16 -18.75 0.41
N LEU A 89 -13.97 -18.68 1.02
CA LEU A 89 -12.88 -17.85 0.53
C LEU A 89 -12.33 -18.33 -0.83
N ASP A 90 -12.27 -19.64 -1.06
CA ASP A 90 -11.89 -20.18 -2.37
C ASP A 90 -12.88 -19.75 -3.48
N GLY A 91 -14.18 -19.75 -3.18
CA GLY A 91 -15.22 -19.27 -4.09
C GLY A 91 -15.18 -17.76 -4.29
N LEU A 92 -14.82 -17.01 -3.25
CA LEU A 92 -14.76 -15.55 -3.26
C LEU A 92 -13.67 -15.00 -4.18
N TRP A 93 -12.62 -15.77 -4.48
CA TRP A 93 -11.64 -15.37 -5.50
C TRP A 93 -12.30 -15.08 -6.86
N ASN A 94 -13.31 -15.84 -7.26
CA ASN A 94 -14.00 -15.59 -8.53
C ASN A 94 -14.81 -14.29 -8.52
N VAL A 95 -15.31 -13.87 -7.35
CA VAL A 95 -16.05 -12.61 -7.18
C VAL A 95 -15.11 -11.41 -7.18
N LEU A 96 -13.93 -11.58 -6.58
CA LEU A 96 -12.89 -10.55 -6.52
C LEU A 96 -12.07 -10.46 -7.82
N THR A 97 -12.20 -11.41 -8.74
CA THR A 97 -11.58 -11.32 -10.05
C THR A 97 -12.24 -10.24 -10.91
N ARG A 98 -11.42 -9.44 -11.58
CA ARG A 98 -11.80 -8.59 -12.70
C ARG A 98 -11.12 -9.10 -13.95
N GLU A 99 -11.89 -9.21 -15.03
CA GLU A 99 -11.38 -9.57 -16.34
C GLU A 99 -10.70 -8.36 -17.00
N PRO A 100 -9.79 -8.59 -17.99
CA PRO A 100 -9.23 -7.51 -18.80
C PRO A 100 -10.34 -6.62 -19.37
N ALA A 101 -10.17 -5.31 -19.21
CA ALA A 101 -11.08 -4.30 -19.73
C ALA A 101 -10.30 -3.24 -20.50
N GLU A 102 -10.97 -2.61 -21.48
CA GLU A 102 -10.42 -1.44 -22.16
C GLU A 102 -10.27 -0.26 -21.19
N ALA A 103 -9.36 0.65 -21.49
CA ALA A 103 -9.17 1.85 -20.70
C ALA A 103 -10.43 2.73 -20.79
N GLN A 104 -11.04 3.03 -19.63
CA GLN A 104 -12.27 3.81 -19.55
C GLN A 104 -12.23 4.70 -18.31
N GLY A 105 -12.55 5.99 -18.50
CA GLY A 105 -12.46 6.99 -17.44
C GLY A 105 -11.06 7.00 -16.81
N SER A 106 -11.01 6.84 -15.48
CA SER A 106 -9.77 6.78 -14.72
C SER A 106 -9.06 5.41 -14.77
N LEU A 107 -9.70 4.33 -15.24
CA LEU A 107 -9.13 2.98 -15.20
C LEU A 107 -8.06 2.76 -16.26
N ILE A 108 -6.88 2.32 -15.84
CA ILE A 108 -5.79 1.91 -16.72
C ILE A 108 -5.99 0.44 -17.09
N ALA A 109 -6.06 0.15 -18.39
CA ALA A 109 -6.24 -1.20 -18.90
C ALA A 109 -5.11 -2.15 -18.48
N LEU A 110 -5.47 -3.39 -18.18
CA LEU A 110 -4.52 -4.47 -17.87
C LEU A 110 -4.75 -5.66 -18.81
N PRO A 111 -3.69 -6.34 -19.27
CA PRO A 111 -3.80 -7.41 -20.27
C PRO A 111 -4.37 -8.73 -19.74
N HIS A 112 -4.36 -8.96 -18.42
CA HIS A 112 -4.79 -10.22 -17.81
C HIS A 112 -5.76 -9.99 -16.66
N ALA A 113 -6.49 -11.03 -16.27
CA ALA A 113 -7.39 -10.99 -15.11
C ALA A 113 -6.61 -10.74 -13.81
N TYR A 114 -7.22 -10.05 -12.86
CA TYR A 114 -6.59 -9.69 -11.58
C TYR A 114 -7.58 -9.72 -10.42
N ILE A 115 -7.07 -9.80 -9.20
CA ILE A 115 -7.86 -9.72 -7.97
C ILE A 115 -7.92 -8.26 -7.51
N VAL A 116 -9.12 -7.78 -7.18
CA VAL A 116 -9.32 -6.51 -6.46
C VAL A 116 -9.50 -6.78 -4.97
N PRO A 117 -9.22 -5.79 -4.08
CA PRO A 117 -9.41 -6.00 -2.65
C PRO A 117 -10.87 -6.28 -2.25
N GLY A 118 -11.85 -5.53 -2.80
CA GLY A 118 -13.27 -5.64 -2.46
C GLY A 118 -13.89 -4.30 -2.06
N GLY A 119 -15.22 -4.25 -1.98
CA GLY A 119 -15.96 -3.03 -1.62
C GLY A 119 -15.77 -1.89 -2.64
N ARG A 120 -15.36 -0.70 -2.19
CA ARG A 120 -15.07 0.46 -3.06
C ARG A 120 -13.83 0.30 -3.94
N PHE A 121 -12.96 -0.64 -3.60
CA PHE A 121 -11.70 -0.89 -4.30
C PHE A 121 -11.95 -1.81 -5.49
N GLN A 122 -12.17 -1.19 -6.66
CA GLN A 122 -12.55 -1.85 -7.92
C GLN A 122 -11.39 -1.90 -8.93
N GLU A 123 -10.18 -1.67 -8.45
CA GLU A 123 -8.93 -1.67 -9.19
C GLU A 123 -7.91 -2.56 -8.47
N ILE A 124 -6.88 -3.03 -9.19
CA ILE A 124 -5.77 -3.76 -8.55
C ILE A 124 -4.99 -2.78 -7.67
N TYR A 125 -4.63 -3.19 -6.46
CA TYR A 125 -3.72 -2.46 -5.59
C TYR A 125 -2.40 -3.22 -5.46
N TYR A 126 -1.30 -2.48 -5.42
CA TYR A 126 0.03 -3.07 -5.56
C TYR A 126 0.36 -4.03 -4.40
N TRP A 127 0.54 -3.54 -3.18
CA TRP A 127 1.01 -4.40 -2.09
C TRP A 127 -0.07 -5.40 -1.60
N ASP A 128 -1.36 -5.05 -1.67
CA ASP A 128 -2.51 -5.93 -1.39
C ASP A 128 -2.45 -7.22 -2.19
N SER A 129 -2.00 -7.11 -3.45
CA SER A 129 -1.91 -8.23 -4.37
C SER A 129 -0.93 -9.29 -3.90
N TYR A 130 0.14 -8.93 -3.18
CA TYR A 130 1.09 -9.91 -2.64
C TYR A 130 0.39 -10.80 -1.60
N PHE A 131 -0.34 -10.17 -0.67
CA PHE A 131 -1.04 -10.91 0.38
C PHE A 131 -2.20 -11.74 -0.19
N SER A 132 -2.86 -11.25 -1.24
CA SER A 132 -3.85 -12.03 -2.00
C SER A 132 -3.19 -13.23 -2.70
N ILE A 133 -2.02 -13.05 -3.32
CA ILE A 133 -1.22 -14.11 -3.96
C ILE A 133 -0.88 -15.23 -2.98
N LEU A 134 -0.58 -14.93 -1.71
CA LEU A 134 -0.35 -15.97 -0.70
C LEU A 134 -1.57 -16.90 -0.53
N GLY A 135 -2.78 -16.34 -0.58
CA GLY A 135 -4.02 -17.09 -0.59
C GLY A 135 -4.21 -17.90 -1.86
N LEU A 136 -4.03 -17.27 -3.02
CA LEU A 136 -4.13 -17.91 -4.33
C LEU A 136 -3.16 -19.09 -4.45
N GLN A 137 -1.95 -18.98 -3.88
CA GLN A 137 -0.95 -20.05 -3.84
C GLN A 137 -1.50 -21.28 -3.10
N THR A 138 -2.03 -21.08 -1.88
CA THR A 138 -2.65 -22.19 -1.13
C THR A 138 -3.92 -22.73 -1.78
N SER A 139 -4.59 -21.91 -2.60
CA SER A 139 -5.78 -22.27 -3.37
C SER A 139 -5.44 -22.89 -4.74
N ARG A 140 -4.14 -23.06 -5.04
CA ARG A 140 -3.61 -23.60 -6.31
C ARG A 140 -4.04 -22.81 -7.56
N ARG A 141 -4.31 -21.51 -7.41
CA ARG A 141 -4.66 -20.59 -8.50
C ARG A 141 -3.41 -19.94 -9.10
N VAL A 142 -2.45 -20.78 -9.52
CA VAL A 142 -1.17 -20.34 -10.09
C VAL A 142 -1.38 -19.54 -11.40
N ASP A 143 -2.46 -19.82 -12.12
CA ASP A 143 -2.94 -19.04 -13.26
C ASP A 143 -3.14 -17.56 -12.91
N LEU A 144 -3.85 -17.28 -11.81
CA LEU A 144 -4.11 -15.91 -11.37
C LEU A 144 -2.85 -15.25 -10.80
N ILE A 145 -1.99 -15.99 -10.11
CA ILE A 145 -0.71 -15.45 -9.63
C ILE A 145 0.12 -14.95 -10.81
N GLU A 146 0.27 -15.76 -11.87
CA GLU A 146 1.02 -15.37 -13.06
C GLU A 146 0.38 -14.18 -13.77
N ASN A 147 -0.95 -14.14 -13.88
CA ASN A 147 -1.66 -13.00 -14.47
C ASN A 147 -1.38 -11.69 -13.72
N ILE A 148 -1.45 -11.72 -12.38
CA ILE A 148 -1.16 -10.56 -11.53
C ILE A 148 0.30 -10.09 -11.73
N VAL A 149 1.26 -11.01 -11.71
CA VAL A 149 2.68 -10.68 -11.93
C VAL A 149 2.90 -10.12 -13.35
N ASN A 150 2.25 -10.68 -14.37
CA ASN A 150 2.30 -10.15 -15.74
C ASN A 150 1.68 -8.75 -15.86
N ASN A 151 0.58 -8.49 -15.14
CA ASN A 151 -0.06 -7.17 -15.12
C ASN A 151 0.84 -6.11 -14.48
N PHE A 152 1.51 -6.43 -13.37
CA PHE A 152 2.49 -5.52 -12.77
C PHE A 152 3.71 -5.30 -13.66
N ALA A 153 4.20 -6.36 -14.31
CA ALA A 153 5.25 -6.23 -15.31
C ALA A 153 4.82 -5.36 -16.50
N HIS A 154 3.55 -5.46 -16.92
CA HIS A 154 2.98 -4.58 -17.94
C HIS A 154 2.97 -3.13 -17.48
N LEU A 155 2.51 -2.83 -16.27
CA LEU A 155 2.52 -1.47 -15.70
C LEU A 155 3.93 -0.89 -15.62
N ILE A 156 4.92 -1.65 -15.12
CA ILE A 156 6.32 -1.20 -15.10
C ILE A 156 6.83 -0.90 -16.51
N ASN A 157 6.53 -1.76 -17.50
CA ASN A 157 6.99 -1.54 -18.86
C ASN A 157 6.32 -0.36 -19.57
N GLN A 158 5.05 -0.11 -19.28
CA GLN A 158 4.30 0.97 -19.90
C GLN A 158 4.54 2.30 -19.20
N ILE A 159 4.49 2.31 -17.86
CA ILE A 159 4.46 3.51 -16.99
C ILE A 159 5.83 3.82 -16.38
N GLY A 160 6.68 2.82 -16.22
CA GLY A 160 7.98 2.93 -15.56
C GLY A 160 7.97 2.45 -14.10
N TYR A 161 6.80 2.24 -13.51
CA TYR A 161 6.61 1.73 -12.14
C TYR A 161 5.21 1.12 -11.99
N ILE A 162 4.94 0.54 -10.83
CA ILE A 162 3.60 0.07 -10.45
C ILE A 162 2.91 1.21 -9.67
N PRO A 163 1.85 1.84 -10.18
CA PRO A 163 1.13 2.84 -9.40
C PRO A 163 0.41 2.21 -8.20
N ASN A 164 -0.01 3.03 -7.22
CA ASN A 164 -0.75 2.57 -6.04
C ASN A 164 -1.89 1.57 -6.39
N GLY A 165 -2.66 1.91 -7.42
CA GLY A 165 -3.51 0.98 -8.15
C GLY A 165 -3.64 1.36 -9.63
N ASN A 166 -4.31 0.55 -10.46
CA ASN A 166 -4.42 0.81 -11.90
C ASN A 166 -5.45 1.91 -12.26
N ARG A 167 -5.38 3.05 -11.59
CA ARG A 167 -6.17 4.25 -11.87
C ARG A 167 -5.25 5.43 -12.14
N ALA A 168 -5.67 6.32 -13.02
CA ALA A 168 -4.82 7.40 -13.48
C ALA A 168 -4.52 8.46 -12.41
N TYR A 169 -5.40 8.66 -11.43
CA TYR A 169 -5.15 9.53 -10.27
C TYR A 169 -4.14 8.94 -9.26
N PHE A 170 -3.74 7.67 -9.44
CA PHE A 170 -2.63 7.05 -8.73
C PHE A 170 -1.28 7.22 -9.43
N LEU A 171 -1.26 7.70 -10.69
CA LEU A 171 -0.01 8.12 -11.31
C LEU A 171 0.61 9.23 -10.45
N GLY A 172 1.94 9.23 -10.34
CA GLY A 172 2.71 10.08 -9.44
C GLY A 172 3.15 9.36 -8.16
N ARG A 173 2.49 8.27 -7.75
CA ARG A 173 2.89 7.46 -6.58
C ARG A 173 2.76 5.95 -6.83
N SER A 174 3.65 5.20 -6.19
CA SER A 174 3.63 3.75 -6.14
C SER A 174 2.84 3.25 -4.91
N GLN A 175 3.26 2.11 -4.38
CA GLN A 175 2.93 1.54 -3.07
C GLN A 175 4.15 0.75 -2.55
N PRO A 176 4.15 0.15 -1.35
CA PRO A 176 5.29 -0.65 -0.87
C PRO A 176 5.74 -1.71 -1.91
N PRO A 177 7.04 -1.82 -2.24
CA PRO A 177 7.49 -2.58 -3.41
C PRO A 177 7.58 -4.09 -3.19
N PHE A 178 6.44 -4.77 -3.27
CA PHE A 178 6.29 -6.22 -3.08
C PHE A 178 6.47 -7.06 -4.36
N PHE A 179 6.69 -6.47 -5.54
CA PHE A 179 6.76 -7.21 -6.81
C PHE A 179 7.86 -8.27 -6.82
N SER A 180 9.05 -7.98 -6.26
CA SER A 180 10.09 -9.00 -6.07
C SER A 180 9.63 -10.21 -5.26
N LEU A 181 8.81 -10.00 -4.22
CA LEU A 181 8.22 -11.09 -3.44
C LEU A 181 7.14 -11.85 -4.22
N MET A 182 6.34 -11.17 -5.04
CA MET A 182 5.36 -11.82 -5.91
C MET A 182 6.03 -12.71 -6.96
N VAL A 183 7.12 -12.23 -7.56
CA VAL A 183 7.94 -13.00 -8.50
C VAL A 183 8.54 -14.22 -7.80
N GLU A 184 9.02 -14.09 -6.57
CA GLU A 184 9.52 -15.22 -5.78
C GLU A 184 8.43 -16.26 -5.47
N VAL A 185 7.20 -15.85 -5.13
CA VAL A 185 6.07 -16.80 -4.97
C VAL A 185 5.79 -17.53 -6.29
N LEU A 186 5.77 -16.84 -7.42
CA LEU A 186 5.58 -17.48 -8.73
C LEU A 186 6.74 -18.43 -9.08
N ARG A 187 7.98 -18.07 -8.70
CA ARG A 187 9.17 -18.93 -8.86
C ARG A 187 9.07 -20.20 -8.04
N GLU A 188 8.56 -20.14 -6.80
CA GLU A 188 8.31 -21.33 -5.97
C GLU A 188 7.35 -22.33 -6.67
N GLU A 189 6.38 -21.83 -7.42
CA GLU A 189 5.40 -22.66 -8.13
C GLU A 189 5.89 -23.17 -9.50
N LYS A 190 6.73 -22.38 -10.20
CA LYS A 190 7.07 -22.64 -11.61
C LYS A 190 8.54 -22.95 -11.90
N GLY A 191 9.46 -22.65 -10.99
CA GLY A 191 10.90 -22.85 -11.20
C GLY A 191 11.69 -21.56 -11.39
N ASP A 192 13.02 -21.70 -11.38
CA ASP A 192 13.97 -20.58 -11.35
C ASP A 192 13.99 -19.73 -12.64
N GLU A 193 13.47 -20.24 -13.76
CA GLU A 193 13.33 -19.49 -15.01
C GLU A 193 12.46 -18.24 -14.88
N ILE A 194 11.58 -18.20 -13.87
CA ILE A 194 10.76 -17.03 -13.54
C ILE A 194 11.64 -15.82 -13.22
N LEU A 195 12.75 -15.98 -12.51
CA LEU A 195 13.63 -14.85 -12.20
C LEU A 195 14.28 -14.29 -13.46
N ALA A 196 14.72 -15.16 -14.38
CA ALA A 196 15.27 -14.71 -15.65
C ALA A 196 14.21 -13.98 -16.50
N LYS A 197 12.96 -14.48 -16.51
CA LYS A 197 11.83 -13.85 -17.24
C LYS A 197 11.53 -12.43 -16.76
N TYR A 198 11.53 -12.20 -15.44
CA TYR A 198 11.16 -10.90 -14.86
C TYR A 198 12.35 -10.00 -14.50
N LEU A 199 13.60 -10.45 -14.69
CA LEU A 199 14.81 -9.68 -14.40
C LEU A 199 14.76 -8.25 -14.99
N PRO A 200 14.48 -8.03 -16.29
CA PRO A 200 14.45 -6.68 -16.84
C PRO A 200 13.38 -5.77 -16.22
N VAL A 201 12.32 -6.36 -15.67
CA VAL A 201 11.21 -5.65 -15.02
C VAL A 201 11.57 -5.31 -13.58
N LEU A 202 12.23 -6.22 -12.87
CA LEU A 202 12.77 -5.97 -11.52
C LEU A 202 13.81 -4.85 -11.53
N GLU A 203 14.68 -4.80 -12.54
CA GLU A 203 15.65 -3.71 -12.73
C GLU A 203 14.95 -2.36 -12.93
N LYS A 204 13.93 -2.31 -13.80
CA LYS A 204 13.15 -1.09 -14.02
C LYS A 204 12.45 -0.57 -12.77
N GLU A 205 11.89 -1.48 -11.97
CA GLU A 205 11.30 -1.07 -10.69
C GLU A 205 12.36 -0.52 -9.74
N TYR A 206 13.52 -1.16 -9.64
CA TYR A 206 14.62 -0.66 -8.83
C TYR A 206 15.08 0.73 -9.30
N ASP A 207 15.20 0.94 -10.61
CA ASP A 207 15.54 2.24 -11.20
C ASP A 207 14.52 3.33 -10.87
N PHE A 208 13.22 3.00 -10.81
CA PHE A 208 12.19 3.93 -10.35
C PHE A 208 12.43 4.37 -8.89
N TRP A 209 12.66 3.41 -7.98
CA TRP A 209 12.92 3.73 -6.58
C TRP A 209 14.23 4.50 -6.39
N MET A 210 15.23 4.24 -7.22
CA MET A 210 16.52 4.91 -7.18
C MET A 210 16.60 6.18 -8.03
N SER A 211 15.49 6.57 -8.68
CA SER A 211 15.42 7.75 -9.54
C SER A 211 15.77 9.02 -8.76
N GLY A 212 16.68 9.82 -9.32
CA GLY A 212 17.22 11.02 -8.67
C GLY A 212 18.53 10.81 -7.92
N LYS A 213 19.01 9.58 -7.72
CA LYS A 213 20.25 9.28 -6.95
C LYS A 213 21.46 10.09 -7.43
N ASN A 214 21.65 10.23 -8.73
CA ASN A 214 22.79 10.92 -9.33
C ASN A 214 22.75 12.45 -9.17
N THR A 215 21.65 13.00 -8.65
CA THR A 215 21.48 14.43 -8.37
C THR A 215 21.70 14.80 -6.90
N LEU A 216 21.93 13.79 -6.05
CA LEU A 216 22.11 13.97 -4.63
C LEU A 216 23.48 14.57 -4.31
N SER A 217 23.50 15.46 -3.33
CA SER A 217 24.71 16.03 -2.75
C SER A 217 24.49 16.34 -1.27
N LEU A 218 25.55 16.75 -0.57
CA LEU A 218 25.40 17.20 0.82
C LEU A 218 24.53 18.47 0.94
N GLN A 219 24.38 19.24 -0.13
CA GLN A 219 23.47 20.39 -0.19
C GLN A 219 22.06 20.01 -0.64
N ASN A 220 21.93 18.99 -1.50
CA ASN A 220 20.65 18.45 -1.97
C ASN A 220 20.52 16.99 -1.53
N ARG A 221 20.19 16.79 -0.25
CA ARG A 221 20.23 15.46 0.37
C ARG A 221 19.09 14.55 -0.03
N ALA A 222 18.01 15.06 -0.62
CA ALA A 222 16.88 14.25 -1.02
C ALA A 222 16.36 14.69 -2.40
N ASN A 223 16.01 13.72 -3.24
CA ASN A 223 15.32 13.95 -4.49
C ASN A 223 14.34 12.80 -4.70
N ASN A 224 13.06 13.09 -4.90
CA ASN A 224 12.00 12.08 -5.02
C ASN A 224 12.06 11.05 -3.88
N ARG A 225 12.22 9.75 -4.22
CA ARG A 225 12.26 8.63 -3.26
C ARG A 225 13.66 8.34 -2.70
N VAL A 226 14.71 9.09 -3.06
CA VAL A 226 16.08 8.83 -2.58
C VAL A 226 16.59 9.91 -1.64
N VAL A 227 17.34 9.48 -0.63
CA VAL A 227 17.94 10.35 0.39
C VAL A 227 19.38 9.94 0.66
N LEU A 228 20.30 10.90 0.58
CA LEU A 228 21.72 10.78 0.89
C LEU A 228 21.98 11.11 2.36
N LEU A 229 22.45 10.10 3.09
CA LEU A 229 22.90 10.21 4.47
C LEU A 229 24.36 10.70 4.55
N GLY A 230 24.79 11.15 5.73
CA GLY A 230 26.04 11.89 5.92
C GLY A 230 27.30 11.05 5.69
N ASP A 231 27.16 9.73 5.75
CA ASP A 231 28.19 8.72 5.48
C ASP A 231 28.23 8.29 4.00
N GLY A 232 27.41 8.90 3.14
CA GLY A 232 27.34 8.58 1.70
C GLY A 232 26.36 7.47 1.36
N VAL A 233 25.68 6.88 2.34
CA VAL A 233 24.64 5.86 2.10
C VAL A 233 23.40 6.52 1.49
N VAL A 234 22.79 5.83 0.52
CA VAL A 234 21.50 6.23 -0.04
C VAL A 234 20.42 5.27 0.44
N LEU A 235 19.42 5.81 1.13
CA LEU A 235 18.20 5.10 1.52
C LEU A 235 17.00 5.73 0.83
N ASN A 236 15.83 5.11 1.01
CA ASN A 236 14.62 5.52 0.34
C ASN A 236 13.54 6.01 1.29
N ARG A 237 12.70 6.92 0.78
CA ARG A 237 11.48 7.44 1.39
C ARG A 237 10.29 7.26 0.45
N PHE A 238 9.08 7.37 0.99
CA PHE A 238 7.88 7.54 0.17
C PHE A 238 7.75 8.98 -0.34
N TRP A 239 7.25 9.13 -1.56
CA TRP A 239 7.13 10.38 -2.30
C TRP A 239 6.08 10.26 -3.42
N ASP A 240 5.09 11.14 -3.44
CA ASP A 240 4.23 11.35 -4.62
C ASP A 240 4.81 12.52 -5.45
N GLU A 241 4.70 12.49 -6.77
CA GLU A 241 5.13 13.58 -7.66
C GLU A 241 4.28 14.86 -7.53
N TYR A 242 3.07 14.76 -7.00
CA TYR A 242 2.12 15.86 -6.83
C TYR A 242 2.01 16.34 -5.37
N ASP A 243 1.66 17.61 -5.20
CA ASP A 243 1.48 18.30 -3.91
C ASP A 243 0.10 18.99 -3.80
N THR A 244 -0.91 18.41 -4.43
CA THR A 244 -2.31 18.88 -4.41
C THR A 244 -3.19 17.93 -3.60
N PRO A 245 -4.45 18.24 -3.27
CA PRO A 245 -5.39 17.26 -2.71
C PRO A 245 -5.50 16.01 -3.60
N ARG A 246 -5.61 14.82 -2.99
CA ARG A 246 -5.80 13.53 -3.69
C ARG A 246 -7.15 13.53 -4.41
N PRO A 247 -7.24 13.19 -5.71
CA PRO A 247 -8.53 13.20 -6.41
C PRO A 247 -9.56 12.23 -5.79
N GLU A 248 -9.12 11.09 -5.26
CA GLU A 248 -9.99 10.09 -4.63
C GLU A 248 -10.45 10.44 -3.20
N SER A 249 -9.84 11.46 -2.59
CA SER A 249 -10.14 11.98 -1.24
C SER A 249 -10.10 13.52 -1.25
N TYR A 250 -10.61 14.15 -2.33
CA TYR A 250 -10.36 15.57 -2.58
C TYR A 250 -10.97 16.45 -1.49
N ARG A 251 -12.24 16.18 -1.14
CA ARG A 251 -12.96 16.93 -0.11
C ARG A 251 -12.29 16.73 1.24
N GLU A 252 -11.96 15.48 1.58
CA GLU A 252 -11.34 15.11 2.84
C GLU A 252 -9.99 15.83 3.04
N ASP A 253 -9.14 15.84 2.01
CA ASP A 253 -7.84 16.53 2.05
C ASP A 253 -7.98 18.06 2.20
N VAL A 254 -8.94 18.68 1.48
CA VAL A 254 -9.20 20.11 1.55
C VAL A 254 -9.77 20.52 2.90
N GLU A 255 -10.84 19.85 3.36
CA GLU A 255 -11.47 20.13 4.65
C GLU A 255 -10.48 19.91 5.81
N LEU A 256 -9.63 18.89 5.70
CA LEU A 256 -8.58 18.65 6.68
C LEU A 256 -7.57 19.80 6.70
N ALA A 257 -7.05 20.22 5.54
CA ALA A 257 -6.12 21.33 5.47
C ALA A 257 -6.72 22.64 6.01
N GLU A 258 -8.00 22.91 5.70
CA GLU A 258 -8.73 24.08 6.22
C GLU A 258 -8.97 24.00 7.75
N SER A 259 -9.20 22.80 8.28
CA SER A 259 -9.37 22.57 9.72
C SER A 259 -8.06 22.69 10.52
N LEU A 260 -6.92 22.73 9.84
CA LEU A 260 -5.58 22.79 10.43
C LEU A 260 -4.85 24.08 9.99
N PRO A 261 -5.19 25.26 10.55
CA PRO A 261 -4.59 26.54 10.12
C PRO A 261 -3.07 26.58 10.21
N GLU A 262 -2.51 25.81 11.15
CA GLU A 262 -1.08 25.50 11.24
C GLU A 262 -0.88 24.02 10.91
N HIS A 263 -0.35 23.76 9.71
CA HIS A 263 0.07 22.44 9.23
C HIS A 263 1.47 22.51 8.64
N SER A 264 2.16 21.36 8.55
CA SER A 264 3.50 21.27 7.97
C SER A 264 3.58 21.85 6.55
N ASP A 265 4.69 22.51 6.22
CA ASP A 265 5.02 22.90 4.85
C ASP A 265 4.95 21.67 3.93
N GLY A 266 4.31 21.82 2.76
CA GLY A 266 4.12 20.69 1.84
C GLY A 266 3.12 19.63 2.33
N PHE A 267 2.17 20.00 3.19
CA PHE A 267 1.14 19.12 3.75
C PHE A 267 0.56 18.09 2.77
N TYR A 268 0.06 18.52 1.62
CA TYR A 268 -0.51 17.61 0.62
C TYR A 268 0.49 16.59 0.07
N ARG A 269 1.77 16.96 -0.07
CA ARG A 269 2.84 16.03 -0.46
C ARG A 269 3.04 14.96 0.61
N HIS A 270 3.05 15.34 1.89
CA HIS A 270 3.16 14.38 2.99
C HIS A 270 1.95 13.44 3.08
N ILE A 271 0.75 13.96 2.85
CA ILE A 271 -0.49 13.19 2.78
C ILE A 271 -0.43 12.15 1.65
N ARG A 272 -0.05 12.57 0.44
CA ARG A 272 0.09 11.66 -0.70
C ARG A 272 1.21 10.64 -0.53
N ALA A 273 2.34 11.04 0.07
CA ALA A 273 3.41 10.11 0.41
C ALA A 273 2.97 9.08 1.47
N ALA A 274 2.08 9.44 2.40
CA ALA A 274 1.49 8.48 3.31
C ALA A 274 0.56 7.49 2.58
N ALA A 275 -0.15 7.92 1.54
CA ALA A 275 -0.88 7.00 0.67
C ALA A 275 0.07 6.08 -0.15
N GLU A 276 1.21 6.58 -0.63
CA GLU A 276 2.26 5.72 -1.24
C GLU A 276 2.82 4.70 -0.23
N SER A 277 2.85 5.04 1.06
CA SER A 277 3.32 4.10 2.09
C SER A 277 2.37 2.92 2.34
N GLY A 278 1.12 3.02 1.89
CA GLY A 278 0.04 2.11 2.27
C GLY A 278 -0.50 2.33 3.68
N TRP A 279 0.05 3.29 4.46
CA TRP A 279 -0.35 3.62 5.83
C TRP A 279 -0.99 5.00 5.92
N ASP A 280 -2.04 5.26 5.14
CA ASP A 280 -2.84 6.50 5.13
C ASP A 280 -4.06 6.38 6.08
N PHE A 281 -4.08 6.95 7.27
CA PHE A 281 -2.96 7.58 7.98
C PHE A 281 -2.63 6.87 9.28
N SER A 282 -1.50 7.27 9.86
CA SER A 282 -0.92 6.69 11.06
C SER A 282 -0.13 7.75 11.83
N SER A 283 -0.15 7.63 13.15
CA SER A 283 0.77 8.31 14.07
C SER A 283 2.23 8.18 13.67
N ARG A 284 2.59 7.11 12.95
CA ARG A 284 3.91 6.86 12.38
C ARG A 284 4.49 8.07 11.62
N TRP A 285 3.64 8.85 10.97
CA TRP A 285 4.04 9.97 10.12
C TRP A 285 4.00 11.33 10.83
N PHE A 286 3.61 11.37 12.11
CA PHE A 286 3.38 12.59 12.87
C PHE A 286 4.58 12.88 13.77
N LYS A 287 5.08 14.13 13.84
CA LYS A 287 6.28 14.47 14.62
C LYS A 287 6.14 14.11 16.10
N ASP A 288 4.92 14.18 16.62
CA ASP A 288 4.59 13.89 18.02
C ASP A 288 3.89 12.53 18.25
N CYS A 289 3.75 11.72 17.20
CA CYS A 289 2.99 10.46 17.22
C CYS A 289 1.51 10.60 17.63
N GLN A 290 0.90 11.77 17.50
CA GLN A 290 -0.48 12.02 17.93
C GLN A 290 -1.27 12.84 16.92
N ASN A 291 -0.73 13.97 16.48
CA ASN A 291 -1.49 15.00 15.77
C ASN A 291 -1.15 15.05 14.28
N MET A 292 -2.17 14.90 13.46
CA MET A 292 -2.05 14.83 12.00
C MET A 292 -1.54 16.12 11.35
N ASN A 293 -1.74 17.28 11.99
CA ASN A 293 -1.17 18.54 11.50
C ASN A 293 0.36 18.57 11.50
N THR A 294 0.99 17.67 12.27
CA THR A 294 2.44 17.47 12.28
C THR A 294 2.91 16.39 11.30
N ILE A 295 2.07 15.96 10.35
CA ILE A 295 2.46 14.98 9.33
C ILE A 295 3.70 15.48 8.56
N HIS A 296 4.69 14.60 8.39
CA HIS A 296 5.96 14.91 7.73
C HIS A 296 6.54 13.70 7.00
N THR A 297 5.69 12.91 6.35
CA THR A 297 6.02 11.61 5.75
C THR A 297 7.27 11.63 4.85
N THR A 298 7.47 12.70 4.08
CA THR A 298 8.60 12.79 3.16
C THR A 298 9.93 13.11 3.84
N ASP A 299 9.92 13.41 5.13
CA ASP A 299 11.14 13.64 5.91
C ASP A 299 11.63 12.35 6.58
N ILE A 300 10.82 11.29 6.50
CA ILE A 300 11.04 10.01 7.16
C ILE A 300 11.58 8.99 6.15
N LEU A 301 12.63 8.27 6.54
CA LEU A 301 13.13 7.05 5.94
C LEU A 301 12.44 5.85 6.60
N PRO A 302 11.52 5.17 5.92
CA PRO A 302 10.75 4.08 6.52
C PRO A 302 11.56 2.79 6.59
N VAL A 303 11.54 2.11 7.74
CA VAL A 303 12.27 0.84 7.92
C VAL A 303 11.72 -0.26 7.00
N ASP A 304 10.42 -0.33 6.82
CA ASP A 304 9.74 -1.30 5.96
C ASP A 304 10.09 -1.14 4.47
N LEU A 305 10.04 0.08 3.94
CA LEU A 305 10.43 0.39 2.55
C LEU A 305 11.88 -0.06 2.29
N ASN A 306 12.80 0.27 3.19
CA ASN A 306 14.20 -0.07 3.02
C ASN A 306 14.46 -1.58 3.16
N CYS A 307 13.66 -2.30 3.97
CA CYS A 307 13.70 -3.77 3.97
C CYS A 307 13.19 -4.38 2.66
N LEU A 308 12.13 -3.81 2.06
CA LEU A 308 11.59 -4.27 0.78
C LEU A 308 12.58 -4.03 -0.37
N LEU A 309 13.27 -2.89 -0.38
CA LEU A 309 14.30 -2.62 -1.39
C LEU A 309 15.55 -3.49 -1.19
N LEU A 310 15.90 -3.83 0.05
CA LEU A 310 16.94 -4.84 0.29
C LEU A 310 16.54 -6.20 -0.30
N ASN A 311 15.28 -6.59 -0.18
CA ASN A 311 14.79 -7.81 -0.80
C ASN A 311 14.87 -7.75 -2.33
N LEU A 312 14.52 -6.61 -2.93
CA LEU A 312 14.66 -6.40 -4.38
C LEU A 312 16.12 -6.50 -4.83
N GLU A 313 17.05 -5.85 -4.12
CA GLU A 313 18.50 -5.94 -4.38
C GLU A 313 18.99 -7.39 -4.28
N LYS A 314 18.61 -8.14 -3.24
CA LYS A 314 18.93 -9.57 -3.09
C LYS A 314 18.33 -10.43 -4.21
N THR A 315 17.13 -10.11 -4.65
CA THR A 315 16.46 -10.80 -5.78
C THR A 315 17.20 -10.54 -7.08
N LEU A 316 17.63 -9.29 -7.32
CA LEU A 316 18.43 -8.91 -8.49
C LEU A 316 19.80 -9.60 -8.50
N THR A 317 20.48 -9.68 -7.35
CA THR A 317 21.71 -10.48 -7.21
C THR A 317 21.49 -11.92 -7.69
N LYS A 318 20.46 -12.59 -7.17
CA LYS A 318 20.15 -13.98 -7.54
C LYS A 318 19.77 -14.11 -9.03
N ALA A 319 18.94 -13.22 -9.54
CA ALA A 319 18.49 -13.26 -10.92
C ALA A 319 19.64 -13.03 -11.92
N HIS A 320 20.54 -12.07 -11.65
CA HIS A 320 21.74 -11.87 -12.46
C HIS A 320 22.70 -13.06 -12.39
N SER A 321 22.88 -13.67 -11.21
CA SER A 321 23.70 -14.87 -11.06
C SER A 321 23.18 -16.01 -11.92
N LEU A 322 21.86 -16.28 -11.89
CA LEU A 322 21.21 -17.30 -12.71
C LEU A 322 21.30 -17.00 -14.21
N ALA A 323 21.29 -15.72 -14.60
CA ALA A 323 21.47 -15.28 -15.98
C ALA A 323 22.94 -15.31 -16.47
N GLY A 324 23.91 -15.64 -15.60
CA GLY A 324 25.34 -15.62 -15.92
C GLY A 324 25.98 -14.23 -15.90
N ASN A 325 25.25 -13.20 -15.45
CA ASN A 325 25.68 -11.81 -15.39
C ASN A 325 26.41 -11.53 -14.05
N LEU A 326 27.56 -12.16 -13.84
CA LEU A 326 28.27 -12.18 -12.54
C LEU A 326 28.68 -10.79 -12.03
N GLU A 327 29.09 -9.88 -12.93
CA GLU A 327 29.46 -8.50 -12.55
C GLU A 327 28.26 -7.74 -11.96
N GLN A 328 27.08 -7.81 -12.61
CA GLN A 328 25.87 -7.18 -12.10
C GLN A 328 25.38 -7.85 -10.82
N SER A 329 25.51 -9.17 -10.72
CA SER A 329 25.22 -9.90 -9.48
C SER A 329 26.06 -9.36 -8.31
N GLU A 330 27.37 -9.15 -8.52
CA GLU A 330 28.27 -8.60 -7.50
C GLU A 330 27.93 -7.14 -7.17
N ASN A 331 27.59 -6.32 -8.17
CA ASN A 331 27.14 -4.94 -7.95
C ASN A 331 25.91 -4.87 -7.03
N TYR A 332 24.86 -5.64 -7.33
CA TYR A 332 23.66 -5.69 -6.48
C TYR A 332 23.93 -6.31 -5.11
N ALA A 333 24.86 -7.27 -5.01
CA ALA A 333 25.25 -7.83 -3.72
C ALA A 333 25.91 -6.76 -2.83
N ASN A 334 26.76 -5.91 -3.41
CA ASN A 334 27.37 -4.78 -2.71
C ASN A 334 26.33 -3.74 -2.26
N LEU A 335 25.35 -3.44 -3.11
CA LEU A 335 24.23 -2.54 -2.76
C LEU A 335 23.39 -3.11 -1.62
N ALA A 336 23.02 -4.39 -1.70
CA ALA A 336 22.29 -5.10 -0.65
C ALA A 336 23.05 -5.06 0.68
N ASN A 337 24.36 -5.34 0.68
CA ASN A 337 25.19 -5.30 1.89
C ASN A 337 25.24 -3.90 2.51
N GLN A 338 25.35 -2.85 1.68
CA GLN A 338 25.33 -1.46 2.16
C GLN A 338 23.98 -1.10 2.79
N ARG A 339 22.86 -1.46 2.15
CA ARG A 339 21.52 -1.20 2.68
C ARG A 339 21.23 -1.97 3.95
N GLU A 340 21.64 -3.23 4.03
CA GLU A 340 21.48 -4.05 5.24
C GLU A 340 22.27 -3.49 6.44
N ALA A 341 23.50 -3.02 6.20
CA ALA A 341 24.29 -2.33 7.21
C ALA A 341 23.62 -1.01 7.65
N ALA A 342 23.08 -0.25 6.70
CA ALA A 342 22.38 1.00 6.98
C ALA A 342 21.10 0.77 7.78
N ILE A 343 20.30 -0.25 7.46
CA ILE A 343 19.09 -0.61 8.22
C ILE A 343 19.43 -0.86 9.69
N ASN A 344 20.48 -1.65 9.94
CA ASN A 344 20.92 -1.94 11.29
C ASN A 344 21.54 -0.74 12.03
N THR A 345 22.05 0.25 11.29
CA THR A 345 22.65 1.46 11.86
C THR A 345 21.61 2.52 12.19
N TYR A 346 20.72 2.81 11.24
CA TYR A 346 19.82 3.96 11.32
C TYR A 346 18.47 3.63 11.96
N PHE A 347 17.98 2.40 11.82
CA PHE A 347 16.61 2.05 12.26
C PHE A 347 16.58 1.30 13.60
N TYR A 348 17.61 0.54 13.96
CA TYR A 348 17.61 -0.16 15.25
C TYR A 348 17.98 0.78 16.40
N ASN A 349 17.18 0.81 17.46
CA ASN A 349 17.49 1.53 18.69
C ASN A 349 17.81 0.54 19.82
N ALA A 350 19.09 0.46 20.21
CA ALA A 350 19.53 -0.48 21.23
C ALA A 350 18.98 -0.18 22.64
N GLN A 351 18.68 1.09 22.96
CA GLN A 351 18.13 1.47 24.26
C GLN A 351 16.64 1.11 24.36
N LYS A 352 15.91 1.29 23.26
CA LYS A 352 14.48 0.97 23.14
C LYS A 352 14.21 -0.49 22.76
N GLY A 353 15.23 -1.24 22.33
CA GLY A 353 15.14 -2.66 21.97
C GLY A 353 14.31 -2.96 20.71
N PHE A 354 14.15 -1.99 19.82
CA PHE A 354 13.22 -2.09 18.69
C PHE A 354 13.70 -1.29 17.46
N TYR A 355 13.06 -1.52 16.32
CA TYR A 355 13.30 -0.75 15.10
C TYR A 355 12.32 0.40 14.96
N PHE A 356 12.81 1.54 14.50
CA PHE A 356 12.09 2.79 14.25
C PHE A 356 12.43 3.33 12.87
N ASP A 357 11.56 4.16 12.32
CA ASP A 357 11.91 4.94 11.14
C ASP A 357 12.92 6.04 11.51
N TYR A 358 13.63 6.58 10.52
CA TYR A 358 14.62 7.63 10.71
C TYR A 358 14.19 8.93 10.02
N ASP A 359 14.06 10.02 10.77
CA ASP A 359 13.85 11.35 10.21
C ASP A 359 15.22 11.94 9.84
N PHE A 360 15.45 12.10 8.53
CA PHE A 360 16.75 12.57 8.03
C PHE A 360 16.92 14.09 8.13
N VAL A 361 15.82 14.83 8.34
CA VAL A 361 15.83 16.28 8.54
C VAL A 361 16.24 16.59 9.98
N SER A 362 15.61 15.93 10.97
CA SER A 362 16.02 16.05 12.38
C SER A 362 17.26 15.22 12.73
N GLN A 363 17.67 14.31 11.85
CA GLN A 363 18.80 13.38 12.03
C GLN A 363 18.65 12.51 13.29
N ALA A 364 17.42 12.03 13.51
CA ALA A 364 17.08 11.22 14.65
C ALA A 364 16.08 10.12 14.27
N GLN A 365 16.09 9.05 15.05
CA GLN A 365 15.02 8.05 14.96
C GLN A 365 13.71 8.67 15.43
N THR A 366 12.63 8.30 14.75
CA THR A 366 11.26 8.60 15.18
C THR A 366 10.97 7.95 16.54
N ASN A 367 9.91 8.42 17.21
CA ASN A 367 9.57 7.94 18.56
C ASN A 367 8.41 6.94 18.60
N CYS A 368 7.68 6.78 17.48
CA CYS A 368 6.46 5.98 17.45
C CYS A 368 6.81 4.50 17.32
N TYR A 369 6.32 3.67 18.24
CA TYR A 369 6.43 2.22 18.12
C TYR A 369 5.37 1.71 17.15
N THR A 370 5.80 1.13 16.03
CA THR A 370 4.92 0.63 14.96
C THR A 370 5.32 -0.79 14.53
N LEU A 371 4.37 -1.55 13.97
CA LEU A 371 4.66 -2.89 13.46
C LEU A 371 5.57 -2.91 12.23
N ALA A 372 5.92 -1.76 11.64
CA ALA A 372 6.99 -1.69 10.66
C ALA A 372 8.32 -2.23 11.23
N GLY A 373 8.53 -2.13 12.55
CA GLY A 373 9.68 -2.72 13.23
C GLY A 373 9.75 -4.26 13.19
N ALA A 374 8.72 -4.95 12.71
CA ALA A 374 8.75 -6.39 12.44
C ALA A 374 9.30 -6.74 11.04
N PHE A 375 9.39 -5.79 10.10
CA PHE A 375 9.91 -6.05 8.75
C PHE A 375 11.36 -6.57 8.76
N PRO A 376 12.28 -6.04 9.59
CA PRO A 376 13.62 -6.61 9.73
C PRO A 376 13.64 -8.09 10.13
N LEU A 377 12.68 -8.55 10.94
CA LEU A 377 12.54 -9.98 11.27
C LEU A 377 12.07 -10.78 10.05
N PHE A 378 11.08 -10.27 9.32
CA PHE A 378 10.57 -10.92 8.11
C PHE A 378 11.67 -11.14 7.07
N PHE A 379 12.51 -10.14 6.84
CA PHE A 379 13.60 -10.21 5.85
C PHE A 379 14.91 -10.78 6.39
N LYS A 380 14.92 -11.31 7.63
CA LYS A 380 16.08 -11.92 8.28
C LYS A 380 17.30 -10.98 8.39
N ILE A 381 17.04 -9.70 8.68
CA ILE A 381 18.04 -8.63 8.80
C ILE A 381 18.52 -8.47 10.25
N SER A 382 17.64 -8.74 11.21
CA SER A 382 17.93 -8.56 12.63
C SER A 382 19.02 -9.50 13.10
N LYS A 383 19.94 -8.98 13.92
CA LYS A 383 21.00 -9.75 14.55
C LYS A 383 20.46 -10.56 15.72
N GLN A 384 21.11 -11.68 16.02
CA GLN A 384 20.63 -12.61 17.05
C GLN A 384 20.52 -11.97 18.45
N GLU A 385 21.38 -11.00 18.76
CA GLU A 385 21.34 -10.26 20.03
C GLU A 385 20.16 -9.27 20.13
N GLN A 386 19.56 -8.88 19.00
CA GLN A 386 18.45 -7.92 18.95
C GLN A 386 17.09 -8.61 19.11
N VAL A 387 16.94 -9.81 18.54
CA VAL A 387 15.62 -10.42 18.33
C VAL A 387 14.87 -10.76 19.60
N GLY A 388 15.57 -11.03 20.72
CA GLY A 388 14.93 -11.27 22.01
C GLY A 388 14.18 -10.03 22.54
N SER A 389 14.76 -8.84 22.38
CA SER A 389 14.10 -7.59 22.79
C SER A 389 12.91 -7.23 21.90
N ILE A 390 13.05 -7.50 20.60
CA ILE A 390 11.97 -7.27 19.62
C ILE A 390 10.80 -8.21 19.91
N GLU A 391 11.05 -9.51 20.12
CA GLU A 391 10.03 -10.48 20.49
C GLU A 391 9.31 -10.10 21.78
N TYR A 392 10.07 -9.66 22.80
CA TYR A 392 9.50 -9.21 24.07
C TYR A 392 8.51 -8.06 23.86
N ILE A 393 8.90 -7.01 23.12
CA ILE A 393 8.03 -5.86 22.85
C ILE A 393 6.81 -6.25 22.01
N LEU A 394 6.99 -7.10 20.99
CA LEU A 394 5.88 -7.63 20.21
C LEU A 394 4.89 -8.39 21.09
N ARG A 395 5.37 -9.18 22.05
CA ARG A 395 4.55 -9.95 22.98
C ARG A 395 3.84 -9.08 24.01
N THR A 396 4.53 -8.14 24.63
CA THR A 396 3.97 -7.37 25.75
C THR A 396 3.11 -6.20 25.28
N ASP A 397 3.55 -5.52 24.22
CA ASP A 397 3.03 -4.20 23.87
C ASP A 397 2.14 -4.28 22.63
N PHE A 398 2.51 -5.06 21.61
CA PHE A 398 1.74 -5.16 20.37
C PHE A 398 0.67 -6.25 20.37
N LEU A 399 0.94 -7.43 20.94
CA LEU A 399 -0.04 -8.51 21.00
C LEU A 399 -1.23 -8.10 21.88
N LYS A 400 -2.43 -8.28 21.35
CA LYS A 400 -3.74 -8.08 22.00
C LYS A 400 -4.63 -9.27 21.71
N ASP A 401 -5.87 -9.24 22.20
CA ASP A 401 -6.76 -10.41 22.21
C ASP A 401 -7.09 -10.93 20.80
N GLY A 402 -7.11 -10.05 19.80
CA GLY A 402 -7.40 -10.39 18.41
C GLY A 402 -6.22 -10.44 17.43
N GLY A 403 -4.98 -10.31 17.92
CA GLY A 403 -3.79 -10.20 17.07
C GLY A 403 -2.89 -9.05 17.50
N VAL A 404 -2.02 -8.56 16.62
CA VAL A 404 -1.12 -7.43 16.91
C VAL A 404 -1.71 -6.10 16.42
N ILE A 405 -1.67 -5.05 17.26
CA ILE A 405 -2.09 -3.68 16.90
C ILE A 405 -1.06 -3.03 15.97
N THR A 406 -1.48 -2.12 15.09
CA THR A 406 -0.57 -1.46 14.13
C THR A 406 0.50 -0.58 14.80
N THR A 407 0.10 0.17 15.82
CA THR A 407 0.97 1.04 16.62
C THR A 407 0.54 0.98 18.09
N LEU A 408 1.37 1.52 18.99
CA LEU A 408 0.99 1.69 20.40
C LEU A 408 0.12 2.94 20.66
N ASN A 409 -0.17 3.72 19.62
CA ASN A 409 -0.84 5.02 19.71
C ASN A 409 -2.30 4.90 19.25
N GLY A 410 -3.23 5.50 20.01
CA GLY A 410 -4.65 5.54 19.67
C GLY A 410 -5.07 6.94 19.22
N THR A 411 -4.92 7.24 17.93
CA THR A 411 -5.14 8.59 17.36
C THR A 411 -6.49 8.76 16.68
N GLY A 412 -7.24 7.67 16.47
CA GLY A 412 -8.42 7.64 15.61
C GLY A 412 -8.11 7.43 14.13
N GLN A 413 -6.84 7.44 13.73
CA GLN A 413 -6.41 7.06 12.39
C GLN A 413 -6.49 5.55 12.18
N GLN A 414 -6.64 5.11 10.93
CA GLN A 414 -6.91 3.70 10.65
C GLN A 414 -5.69 2.79 10.79
N TRP A 415 -4.48 3.29 10.52
CA TRP A 415 -3.21 2.57 10.70
C TRP A 415 -2.60 2.85 12.09
N ASP A 416 -3.43 2.78 13.12
CA ASP A 416 -3.07 2.95 14.53
C ASP A 416 -3.87 1.99 15.42
N SER A 417 -3.51 1.89 16.71
CA SER A 417 -4.33 1.17 17.68
C SER A 417 -5.76 1.76 17.73
N PRO A 418 -6.81 0.92 17.81
CA PRO A 418 -6.77 -0.51 18.16
C PRO A 418 -6.78 -1.44 16.94
N ASN A 419 -6.56 -0.94 15.73
CA ASN A 419 -6.70 -1.73 14.52
C ASN A 419 -5.50 -2.66 14.33
N GLY A 420 -5.79 -3.84 13.79
CA GLY A 420 -4.84 -4.79 13.25
C GLY A 420 -5.19 -5.10 11.79
N TRP A 421 -4.16 -5.28 10.97
CA TRP A 421 -4.26 -5.43 9.53
C TRP A 421 -3.59 -6.73 9.09
N ALA A 422 -4.26 -7.48 8.19
CA ALA A 422 -3.81 -8.79 7.74
C ALA A 422 -2.34 -8.82 7.28
N PRO A 423 -1.85 -7.86 6.45
CA PRO A 423 -0.43 -7.77 6.10
C PRO A 423 0.51 -7.81 7.30
N LEU A 424 0.22 -6.99 8.31
CA LEU A 424 1.10 -6.82 9.47
C LEU A 424 1.05 -8.03 10.39
N GLN A 425 -0.08 -8.74 10.46
CA GLN A 425 -0.15 -10.03 11.16
C GLN A 425 0.78 -11.05 10.50
N TYR A 426 0.70 -11.18 9.17
CA TYR A 426 1.51 -12.15 8.42
C TYR A 426 3.00 -11.82 8.48
N MET A 427 3.36 -10.55 8.28
CA MET A 427 4.76 -10.11 8.34
C MET A 427 5.36 -10.35 9.73
N THR A 428 4.61 -10.04 10.79
CA THR A 428 5.04 -10.29 12.18
C THR A 428 5.16 -11.78 12.48
N TYR A 429 4.13 -12.57 12.13
CA TYR A 429 4.13 -14.03 12.27
C TYR A 429 5.36 -14.65 11.58
N LYS A 430 5.56 -14.34 10.30
CA LYS A 430 6.62 -14.96 9.52
C LYS A 430 7.99 -14.49 9.97
N GLY A 431 8.12 -13.24 10.40
CA GLY A 431 9.34 -12.72 11.03
C GLY A 431 9.71 -13.48 12.30
N LEU A 432 8.75 -13.73 13.18
CA LEU A 432 8.99 -14.53 14.40
C LEU A 432 9.35 -15.98 14.07
N VAL A 433 8.66 -16.60 13.11
CA VAL A 433 8.98 -17.96 12.62
C VAL A 433 10.40 -18.04 12.10
N ASN A 434 10.87 -17.03 11.35
CA ASN A 434 12.22 -17.00 10.78
C ASN A 434 13.33 -17.05 11.84
N TYR A 435 13.04 -16.63 13.09
CA TYR A 435 13.98 -16.65 14.22
C TYR A 435 13.62 -17.70 15.29
N GLY A 436 12.67 -18.59 15.01
CA GLY A 436 12.31 -19.71 15.90
C GLY A 436 11.39 -19.35 17.07
N PHE A 437 10.80 -18.15 17.10
CA PHE A 437 9.84 -17.74 18.13
C PHE A 437 8.43 -18.28 17.83
N LEU A 438 8.32 -19.61 17.75
CA LEU A 438 7.11 -20.30 17.31
C LEU A 438 5.92 -20.09 18.26
N ASP A 439 6.17 -19.93 19.56
CA ASP A 439 5.10 -19.75 20.55
C ASP A 439 4.35 -18.43 20.31
N LEU A 440 5.08 -17.30 20.21
CA LEU A 440 4.45 -16.00 19.92
C LEU A 440 3.81 -15.99 18.52
N ALA A 441 4.50 -16.55 17.53
CA ALA A 441 3.98 -16.61 16.17
C ALA A 441 2.64 -17.35 16.12
N ASN A 442 2.56 -18.55 16.70
CA ASN A 442 1.32 -19.32 16.73
C ASN A 442 0.23 -18.61 17.54
N GLU A 443 0.58 -17.90 18.61
CA GLU A 443 -0.38 -17.10 19.37
C GLU A 443 -0.98 -15.96 18.53
N ILE A 444 -0.16 -15.20 17.80
CA ILE A 444 -0.63 -14.16 16.85
C ILE A 444 -1.55 -14.77 15.81
N LYS A 445 -1.12 -15.86 15.16
CA LYS A 445 -1.89 -16.57 14.14
C LYS A 445 -3.27 -16.97 14.67
N ASN A 446 -3.31 -17.65 15.81
CA ASN A 446 -4.56 -18.18 16.37
C ASN A 446 -5.51 -17.05 16.81
N ARG A 447 -4.99 -15.98 17.46
CA ARG A 447 -5.82 -14.84 17.87
C ARG A 447 -6.41 -14.09 16.67
N TRP A 448 -5.62 -13.90 15.62
CA TRP A 448 -6.08 -13.28 14.38
C TRP A 448 -7.16 -14.12 13.68
N MET A 449 -6.90 -15.42 13.48
CA MET A 449 -7.86 -16.32 12.84
C MET A 449 -9.17 -16.40 13.62
N ASN A 450 -9.13 -16.52 14.94
CA ASN A 450 -10.33 -16.51 15.79
C ASN A 450 -11.14 -15.21 15.63
N THR A 451 -10.45 -14.06 15.50
CA THR A 451 -11.09 -12.76 15.28
C THR A 451 -11.77 -12.71 13.92
N ASN A 452 -11.11 -13.18 12.87
CA ASN A 452 -11.70 -13.27 11.54
C ASN A 452 -12.92 -14.20 11.51
N GLU A 453 -12.80 -15.40 12.09
CA GLU A 453 -13.88 -16.38 12.16
C GLU A 453 -15.10 -15.83 12.92
N LYS A 454 -14.88 -15.10 14.02
CA LYS A 454 -15.96 -14.50 14.79
C LYS A 454 -16.72 -13.45 14.00
N VAL A 455 -16.01 -12.53 13.34
CA VAL A 455 -16.63 -11.52 12.48
C VAL A 455 -17.35 -12.20 11.31
N TYR A 456 -16.73 -13.17 10.67
CA TYR A 456 -17.33 -13.93 9.58
C TYR A 456 -18.61 -14.64 10.02
N GLN A 457 -18.66 -15.24 11.21
CA GLN A 457 -19.87 -15.88 11.74
C GLN A 457 -21.00 -14.86 12.00
N GLN A 458 -20.66 -13.62 12.37
CA GLN A 458 -21.63 -12.57 12.67
C GLN A 458 -22.16 -11.86 11.43
N THR A 459 -21.30 -11.61 10.45
CA THR A 459 -21.61 -10.74 9.29
C THR A 459 -21.67 -11.49 7.97
N GLY A 460 -21.12 -12.70 7.93
CA GLY A 460 -20.84 -13.45 6.72
C GLY A 460 -19.64 -12.94 5.94
N LYS A 461 -18.87 -11.95 6.43
CA LYS A 461 -17.88 -11.25 5.61
C LYS A 461 -16.52 -11.19 6.29
N MET A 462 -15.47 -11.21 5.46
CA MET A 462 -14.13 -10.81 5.85
C MET A 462 -13.97 -9.32 5.59
N THR A 463 -13.37 -8.59 6.53
CA THR A 463 -13.18 -7.15 6.43
C THR A 463 -11.73 -6.77 6.13
N GLU A 464 -11.55 -5.51 5.71
CA GLU A 464 -10.26 -4.88 5.47
C GLU A 464 -9.34 -4.90 6.70
N LYS A 465 -9.88 -4.49 7.86
CA LYS A 465 -9.17 -4.37 9.15
C LYS A 465 -10.06 -4.79 10.32
N TYR A 466 -9.44 -5.06 11.48
CA TYR A 466 -10.10 -5.58 12.68
C TYR A 466 -9.65 -4.83 13.93
N ASN A 467 -10.55 -4.59 14.88
CA ASN A 467 -10.16 -4.12 16.21
C ASN A 467 -9.59 -5.31 16.99
N VAL A 468 -8.28 -5.35 17.17
CA VAL A 468 -7.61 -6.48 17.83
C VAL A 468 -7.50 -6.30 19.34
N LYS A 469 -7.83 -5.12 19.89
CA LYS A 469 -7.86 -4.87 21.34
C LYS A 469 -9.18 -5.30 21.96
N THR A 470 -10.28 -5.05 21.27
CA THR A 470 -11.64 -5.46 21.63
C THR A 470 -12.28 -6.13 20.42
N PRO A 471 -12.02 -7.43 20.18
CA PRO A 471 -12.48 -8.17 19.00
C PRO A 471 -14.00 -8.19 18.79
N ASP A 472 -14.78 -7.83 19.81
CA ASP A 472 -16.24 -7.76 19.80
C ASP A 472 -16.78 -6.47 19.17
N THR A 473 -15.90 -5.52 18.87
CA THR A 473 -16.25 -4.22 18.30
C THR A 473 -15.73 -4.12 16.87
N LEU A 474 -16.53 -3.52 15.98
CA LEU A 474 -16.10 -3.28 14.61
C LEU A 474 -14.89 -2.33 14.59
N ALA A 475 -13.95 -2.62 13.70
CA ALA A 475 -12.86 -1.71 13.40
C ALA A 475 -13.38 -0.42 12.75
N GLY A 476 -12.68 0.68 12.97
CA GLY A 476 -13.04 1.99 12.43
C GLY A 476 -11.84 2.90 12.25
N GLY A 477 -12.08 4.19 12.14
CA GLY A 477 -11.05 5.21 11.92
C GLY A 477 -10.64 5.35 10.45
N GLY A 478 -9.97 6.46 10.14
CA GLY A 478 -9.65 6.88 8.78
C GLY A 478 -10.79 7.62 8.09
N GLU A 479 -10.66 7.80 6.78
CA GLU A 479 -11.52 8.67 5.97
C GLU A 479 -12.77 7.97 5.39
N TYR A 480 -12.83 6.64 5.46
CA TYR A 480 -13.92 5.85 4.87
C TYR A 480 -14.36 4.68 5.77
N PRO A 481 -15.60 4.16 5.60
CA PRO A 481 -16.08 3.00 6.35
C PRO A 481 -15.25 1.75 6.08
N ASN A 482 -15.21 0.81 7.03
CA ASN A 482 -14.54 -0.48 6.85
C ASN A 482 -15.08 -1.22 5.61
N GLN A 483 -14.19 -1.78 4.79
CA GLN A 483 -14.56 -2.43 3.53
C GLN A 483 -14.72 -3.95 3.67
N ASP A 484 -15.61 -4.49 2.86
CA ASP A 484 -15.92 -5.91 2.79
C ASP A 484 -15.20 -6.59 1.62
N GLY A 485 -14.71 -7.81 1.84
CA GLY A 485 -14.04 -8.62 0.83
C GLY A 485 -13.16 -9.66 1.49
N PHE A 486 -11.99 -9.35 2.05
CA PHE A 486 -11.06 -8.36 1.54
C PHE A 486 -9.79 -9.12 1.13
N GLY A 487 -9.27 -8.87 -0.08
CA GLY A 487 -8.24 -9.69 -0.74
C GLY A 487 -7.09 -10.14 0.17
N TRP A 488 -6.44 -9.21 0.87
CA TRP A 488 -5.32 -9.56 1.76
C TRP A 488 -5.73 -10.38 3.00
N THR A 489 -6.96 -10.26 3.47
CA THR A 489 -7.46 -10.85 4.72
C THR A 489 -7.78 -12.29 4.41
N ASN A 490 -8.44 -12.50 3.27
CA ASN A 490 -8.69 -13.79 2.69
C ASN A 490 -7.37 -14.52 2.43
N GLY A 491 -6.41 -13.82 1.83
CA GLY A 491 -5.12 -14.39 1.47
C GLY A 491 -4.28 -14.81 2.67
N VAL A 492 -4.16 -13.93 3.67
CA VAL A 492 -3.44 -14.23 4.91
C VAL A 492 -4.14 -15.31 5.71
N TYR A 493 -5.47 -15.27 5.83
CA TYR A 493 -6.22 -16.30 6.53
C TYR A 493 -6.01 -17.69 5.92
N LEU A 494 -6.14 -17.81 4.59
CA LEU A 494 -5.90 -19.07 3.88
C LEU A 494 -4.44 -19.53 4.02
N LYS A 495 -3.48 -18.59 3.97
CA LYS A 495 -2.07 -18.89 4.19
C LYS A 495 -1.81 -19.44 5.60
N PHE A 496 -2.43 -18.88 6.63
CA PHE A 496 -2.33 -19.38 8.01
C PHE A 496 -3.03 -20.73 8.21
N LEU A 497 -4.14 -20.95 7.54
CA LEU A 497 -4.92 -22.18 7.65
C LEU A 497 -4.22 -23.37 6.98
N ARG A 498 -3.53 -23.13 5.85
CA ARG A 498 -3.03 -24.19 4.96
C ARG A 498 -1.51 -24.26 4.82
N GLY A 499 -0.79 -23.21 5.20
CA GLY A 499 0.67 -23.08 5.07
C GLY A 499 1.38 -23.10 6.41
#